data_AF-A0A0R1PJ23-F1
#
_entry.id   AF-A0A0R1PJ23-F1
#
_cell.length_a   1.000
_cell.length_b   1.000
_cell.length_c   1.000
_cell.angle_alpha   90.00
_cell.angle_beta   90.00
_cell.angle_gamma   90.00
#
_symmetry.space_group_name_H-M   'P 1'
#
loop_
_entity.id
_entity.type
_entity.pdbx_description
1 polymer ?
#
loop_
_entity_poly.entity_id
_entity_poly.type
_entity_poly.pdbx_seq_one_letter_code
_entity_poly.pdbx_strand_id
1 'polypeptide(L)'
;MKSLLNKTESELMMENYSNTFKGLSEINADEIHNNALKMQYYYQRGLYEALTNGKLENAFYCFARILNDLDEKHQTIYTHLSYVGLGVFYFRLGMIDEASFFFEKVWNYIDLHKDETYQKNGINVYLRILTIIFYTAEFYIKNKKYDKSNELVSRGIKLCSEQHITYYLPRLKLLSAEIAINEKRPHKEIEELLNESLAFAKINHSATVEDRINSLFEKYKKESGFKK
;
A
#
# COMPACT_ATOMS: atom_id res chain seq x y z
N MET A 1 12.85 3.19 -20.46
CA MET A 1 12.38 2.09 -19.58
C MET A 1 12.39 2.45 -18.10
N LYS A 2 13.54 2.56 -17.41
CA LYS A 2 13.61 2.85 -15.96
C LYS A 2 12.79 4.08 -15.51
N SER A 3 12.91 5.21 -16.21
CA SER A 3 12.14 6.42 -15.91
C SER A 3 10.62 6.20 -16.00
N LEU A 4 10.17 5.46 -17.02
CA LEU A 4 8.75 5.13 -17.20
C LEU A 4 8.23 4.25 -16.07
N LEU A 5 8.94 3.17 -15.71
CA LEU A 5 8.57 2.30 -14.58
C LEU A 5 8.55 3.06 -13.24
N ASN A 6 9.47 4.00 -13.04
CA ASN A 6 9.50 4.82 -11.83
C ASN A 6 8.29 5.77 -11.77
N LYS A 7 7.93 6.38 -12.90
CA LYS A 7 6.73 7.21 -12.99
C LYS A 7 5.47 6.38 -12.72
N THR A 8 5.35 5.22 -13.39
CA THR A 8 4.25 4.28 -13.19
C THR A 8 4.14 3.81 -11.73
N GLU A 9 5.26 3.57 -11.05
CA GLU A 9 5.29 3.27 -9.61
C GLU A 9 4.61 4.37 -8.80
N SER A 10 5.02 5.63 -8.99
CA SER A 10 4.45 6.76 -8.29
C SER A 10 2.95 6.92 -8.57
N GLU A 11 2.52 6.79 -9.82
CA GLU A 11 1.10 6.86 -10.20
C GLU A 11 0.27 5.76 -9.52
N LEU A 12 0.80 4.53 -9.46
CA LEU A 12 0.14 3.42 -8.77
C LEU A 12 -0.01 3.70 -7.26
N MET A 13 1.02 4.29 -6.64
CA MET A 13 0.98 4.64 -5.21
C MET A 13 0.04 5.80 -4.89
N MET A 14 -0.18 6.70 -5.84
CA MET A 14 -1.17 7.78 -5.73
C MET A 14 -2.59 7.33 -6.14
N GLU A 15 -2.80 6.02 -6.34
CA GLU A 15 -4.08 5.43 -6.78
C GLU A 15 -4.57 6.00 -8.14
N ASN A 16 -3.65 6.54 -8.95
CA ASN A 16 -3.93 7.00 -10.30
C ASN A 16 -3.89 5.84 -11.29
N TYR A 17 -4.91 4.98 -11.19
CA TYR A 17 -5.00 3.75 -11.97
C TYR A 17 -5.08 4.01 -13.49
N SER A 18 -5.61 5.15 -13.92
CA SER A 18 -5.66 5.53 -15.35
C SER A 18 -4.26 5.76 -15.92
N ASN A 19 -3.43 6.56 -15.24
CA ASN A 19 -2.05 6.78 -15.68
C ASN A 19 -1.17 5.54 -15.48
N THR A 20 -1.43 4.77 -14.43
CA THR A 20 -0.75 3.48 -14.21
C THR A 20 -1.01 2.52 -15.38
N PHE A 21 -2.26 2.38 -15.80
CA PHE A 21 -2.63 1.53 -16.94
C PHE A 21 -1.93 1.95 -18.23
N LYS A 22 -1.93 3.26 -18.54
CA LYS A 22 -1.24 3.80 -19.71
C LYS A 22 0.25 3.46 -19.69
N GLY A 23 0.93 3.77 -18.58
CA GLY A 23 2.36 3.52 -18.44
C GLY A 23 2.74 2.04 -18.50
N LEU A 24 1.90 1.14 -17.99
CA LEU A 24 2.13 -0.31 -18.08
C LEU A 24 1.86 -0.87 -19.48
N SER A 25 0.93 -0.29 -20.23
CA SER A 25 0.54 -0.77 -21.57
C SER A 25 1.55 -0.39 -22.65
N GLU A 26 2.36 0.64 -22.41
CA GLU A 26 3.48 1.05 -23.29
C GLU A 26 4.72 0.15 -23.17
N ILE A 27 4.74 -0.76 -22.18
CA ILE A 27 5.93 -1.56 -21.86
C ILE A 27 5.76 -2.98 -22.36
N ASN A 28 6.67 -3.39 -23.25
CA ASN A 28 6.87 -4.79 -23.61
C ASN A 28 7.84 -5.46 -22.62
N ALA A 29 7.37 -6.44 -21.85
CA ALA A 29 8.16 -7.13 -20.83
C ALA A 29 9.35 -7.92 -21.40
N ASP A 30 9.26 -8.35 -22.66
CA ASP A 30 10.31 -9.15 -23.31
C ASP A 30 11.51 -8.30 -23.74
N GLU A 31 11.32 -6.99 -23.89
CA GLU A 31 12.38 -6.02 -24.18
C GLU A 31 13.13 -5.56 -22.91
N ILE A 32 12.69 -6.00 -21.72
CA ILE A 32 13.36 -5.68 -20.46
C ILE A 32 14.43 -6.73 -20.17
N HIS A 33 15.68 -6.44 -20.54
CA HIS A 33 16.82 -7.34 -20.29
C HIS A 33 17.39 -7.26 -18.87
N ASN A 34 17.03 -6.24 -18.08
CA ASN A 34 17.49 -6.09 -16.70
C ASN A 34 16.49 -6.72 -15.73
N ASN A 35 16.91 -7.74 -14.98
CA ASN A 35 16.04 -8.47 -14.06
C ASN A 35 15.38 -7.58 -13.00
N ALA A 36 16.09 -6.59 -12.44
CA ALA A 36 15.51 -5.70 -11.45
C ALA A 36 14.39 -4.82 -12.05
N LEU A 37 14.57 -4.33 -13.27
CA LEU A 37 13.51 -3.61 -13.99
C LEU A 37 12.36 -4.55 -14.39
N LYS A 38 12.64 -5.81 -14.72
CA LYS A 38 11.62 -6.79 -15.08
C LYS A 38 10.77 -7.17 -13.87
N MET A 39 11.38 -7.35 -12.69
CA MET A 39 10.66 -7.50 -11.43
C MET A 39 9.85 -6.25 -11.08
N GLN A 40 10.40 -5.05 -11.30
CA GLN A 40 9.67 -3.79 -11.13
C GLN A 40 8.40 -3.77 -11.98
N TYR A 41 8.51 -4.13 -13.26
CA TYR A 41 7.36 -4.22 -14.15
C TYR A 41 6.32 -5.21 -13.65
N TYR A 42 6.72 -6.46 -13.35
CA TYR A 42 5.76 -7.49 -12.97
C TYR A 42 5.06 -7.18 -11.65
N TYR A 43 5.74 -6.63 -10.63
CA TYR A 43 5.03 -6.31 -9.39
C TYR A 43 4.03 -5.16 -9.62
N GLN A 44 4.38 -4.14 -10.42
CA GLN A 44 3.47 -3.03 -10.71
C GLN A 44 2.25 -3.53 -11.46
N ARG A 45 2.45 -4.39 -12.45
CA ARG A 45 1.37 -4.98 -13.23
C ARG A 45 0.49 -5.88 -12.36
N GLY A 46 1.07 -6.77 -11.58
CA GLY A 46 0.34 -7.67 -10.69
C GLY A 46 -0.47 -6.91 -9.64
N LEU A 47 0.13 -5.89 -9.01
CA LEU A 47 -0.53 -5.08 -7.99
C LEU A 47 -1.65 -4.22 -8.59
N TYR A 48 -1.44 -3.65 -9.78
CA TYR A 48 -2.49 -2.97 -10.53
C TYR A 48 -3.70 -3.88 -10.78
N GLU A 49 -3.49 -5.10 -11.29
CA GLU A 49 -4.56 -6.08 -11.53
C GLU A 49 -5.28 -6.43 -10.21
N ALA A 50 -4.53 -6.64 -9.11
CA ALA A 50 -5.10 -6.93 -7.80
C ALA A 50 -6.00 -5.82 -7.24
N LEU A 51 -5.63 -4.56 -7.47
CA LEU A 51 -6.35 -3.40 -6.95
C LEU A 51 -7.54 -2.98 -7.83
N THR A 52 -7.53 -3.32 -9.12
CA THR A 52 -8.50 -2.80 -10.10
C THR A 52 -9.53 -3.83 -10.57
N ASN A 53 -9.74 -4.92 -9.82
CA ASN A 53 -10.58 -6.06 -10.25
C ASN A 53 -10.11 -6.67 -11.59
N GLY A 54 -8.80 -6.69 -11.81
CA GLY A 54 -8.19 -7.44 -12.90
C GLY A 54 -8.40 -8.95 -12.74
N LYS A 55 -7.99 -9.70 -13.76
CA LYS A 55 -8.13 -11.16 -13.76
C LYS A 55 -7.15 -11.79 -12.75
N LEU A 56 -7.61 -12.79 -11.99
CA LEU A 56 -6.78 -13.52 -11.02
C LEU A 56 -5.55 -14.12 -11.70
N GLU A 57 -5.74 -14.69 -12.88
CA GLU A 57 -4.69 -15.33 -13.66
C GLU A 57 -3.59 -14.35 -14.05
N ASN A 58 -3.96 -13.09 -14.37
CA ASN A 58 -2.99 -12.05 -14.73
C ASN A 58 -2.17 -11.61 -13.51
N ALA A 59 -2.84 -11.34 -12.38
CA ALA A 59 -2.17 -10.95 -11.15
C ALA A 59 -1.23 -12.08 -10.68
N PHE A 60 -1.75 -13.31 -10.64
CA PHE A 60 -0.99 -14.50 -10.26
C PHE A 60 0.20 -14.73 -11.18
N TYR A 61 0.02 -14.66 -12.50
CA TYR A 61 1.12 -14.80 -13.46
C TYR A 61 2.25 -13.82 -13.17
N CYS A 62 1.93 -12.54 -12.95
CA CYS A 62 2.92 -11.51 -12.65
C CYS A 62 3.73 -11.83 -11.39
N PHE A 63 3.05 -12.22 -10.30
CA PHE A 63 3.72 -12.56 -9.05
C PHE A 63 4.50 -13.87 -9.14
N ALA A 64 3.99 -14.88 -9.87
CA ALA A 64 4.69 -16.13 -10.12
C ALA A 64 5.99 -15.92 -10.91
N ARG A 65 6.01 -15.00 -11.90
CA ARG A 65 7.25 -14.63 -12.61
C ARG A 65 8.32 -14.07 -11.67
N ILE A 66 7.93 -13.39 -10.60
CA ILE A 66 8.89 -12.92 -9.59
C ILE A 66 9.33 -14.09 -8.71
N LEU A 67 8.37 -14.77 -8.08
CA LEU A 67 8.62 -15.75 -7.04
C LEU A 67 9.31 -17.03 -7.52
N ASN A 68 9.11 -17.41 -8.79
CA ASN A 68 9.53 -18.72 -9.33
C ASN A 68 10.51 -18.62 -10.52
N ASP A 69 10.97 -17.42 -10.88
CA ASP A 69 11.88 -17.22 -12.02
C ASP A 69 12.88 -16.08 -11.72
N LEU A 70 12.39 -14.85 -11.54
CA LEU A 70 13.28 -13.68 -11.44
C LEU A 70 13.96 -13.50 -10.07
N ASP A 71 13.36 -14.01 -9.01
CA ASP A 71 13.86 -13.94 -7.63
C ASP A 71 13.60 -15.25 -6.89
N GLU A 72 13.91 -16.41 -7.48
CA GLU A 72 13.64 -17.74 -6.88
C GLU A 72 14.17 -17.92 -5.46
N LYS A 73 15.24 -17.21 -5.09
CA LYS A 73 15.84 -17.24 -3.75
C LYS A 73 15.15 -16.34 -2.74
N HIS A 74 14.13 -15.59 -3.16
CA HIS A 74 13.31 -14.70 -2.34
C HIS A 74 14.14 -13.62 -1.62
N GLN A 75 15.14 -13.06 -2.30
CA GLN A 75 16.14 -12.18 -1.68
C GLN A 75 15.82 -10.70 -1.82
N THR A 76 14.93 -10.33 -2.75
CA THR A 76 14.64 -8.92 -3.04
C THR A 76 13.34 -8.45 -2.42
N ILE A 77 13.19 -7.13 -2.33
CA ILE A 77 11.93 -6.49 -1.93
C ILE A 77 10.75 -6.88 -2.85
N TYR A 78 11.02 -7.28 -4.10
CA TYR A 78 9.98 -7.66 -5.06
C TYR A 78 9.25 -8.94 -4.68
N THR A 79 9.91 -9.87 -3.98
CA THR A 79 9.25 -11.03 -3.39
C THR A 79 8.20 -10.59 -2.35
N HIS A 80 8.56 -9.65 -1.49
CA HIS A 80 7.67 -9.14 -0.44
C HIS A 80 6.51 -8.32 -1.02
N LEU A 81 6.76 -7.54 -2.07
CA LEU A 81 5.70 -6.87 -2.83
C LEU A 81 4.76 -7.87 -3.52
N SER A 82 5.29 -9.01 -3.98
CA SER A 82 4.47 -10.07 -4.58
C SER A 82 3.58 -10.74 -3.53
N TYR A 83 4.08 -10.98 -2.33
CA TYR A 83 3.26 -11.45 -1.21
C TYR A 83 2.19 -10.44 -0.82
N VAL A 84 2.50 -9.14 -0.77
CA VAL A 84 1.48 -8.10 -0.56
C VAL A 84 0.40 -8.16 -1.63
N GLY A 85 0.79 -8.22 -2.91
CA GLY A 85 -0.15 -8.27 -4.01
C GLY A 85 -1.06 -9.49 -3.99
N LEU A 86 -0.51 -10.68 -3.71
CA LEU A 86 -1.29 -11.90 -3.50
C LEU A 86 -2.21 -11.79 -2.29
N GLY A 87 -1.71 -11.29 -1.16
CA GLY A 87 -2.50 -11.07 0.05
C GLY A 87 -3.69 -10.13 -0.19
N VAL A 88 -3.45 -8.99 -0.86
CA VAL A 88 -4.51 -8.07 -1.30
C VAL A 88 -5.52 -8.78 -2.20
N PHE A 89 -5.04 -9.55 -3.19
CA PHE A 89 -5.93 -10.24 -4.13
C PHE A 89 -6.84 -11.25 -3.41
N TYR A 90 -6.28 -12.16 -2.62
CA TYR A 90 -7.05 -13.16 -1.87
C TYR A 90 -8.01 -12.50 -0.88
N PHE A 91 -7.59 -11.44 -0.20
CA PHE A 91 -8.46 -10.70 0.71
C PHE A 91 -9.70 -10.13 0.01
N ARG A 92 -9.53 -9.59 -1.21
CA ARG A 92 -10.64 -9.07 -2.02
C ARG A 92 -11.60 -10.16 -2.50
N LEU A 93 -11.13 -11.40 -2.62
CA LEU A 93 -11.98 -12.58 -2.90
C LEU A 93 -12.68 -13.12 -1.65
N GLY A 94 -12.44 -12.56 -0.46
CA GLY A 94 -12.95 -13.09 0.81
C GLY A 94 -12.20 -14.33 1.32
N MET A 95 -11.06 -14.66 0.71
CA MET A 95 -10.19 -15.78 1.07
C MET A 95 -9.21 -15.34 2.17
N ILE A 96 -9.72 -15.24 3.40
CA ILE A 96 -9.03 -14.60 4.52
C ILE A 96 -7.82 -15.40 5.00
N ASP A 97 -7.88 -16.73 4.99
CA ASP A 97 -6.79 -17.60 5.45
C ASP A 97 -5.59 -17.52 4.48
N GLU A 98 -5.86 -17.55 3.18
CA GLU A 98 -4.87 -17.39 2.13
C GLU A 98 -4.25 -16.00 2.17
N ALA A 99 -5.07 -14.95 2.35
CA ALA A 99 -4.55 -13.60 2.54
C ALA A 99 -3.64 -13.52 3.78
N SER A 100 -4.07 -14.12 4.89
CA SER A 100 -3.30 -14.18 6.14
C SER A 100 -1.94 -14.83 5.93
N PHE A 101 -1.89 -15.96 5.21
CA PHE A 101 -0.64 -16.65 4.90
C PHE A 101 0.38 -15.73 4.23
N PHE A 102 -0.04 -14.94 3.24
CA PHE A 102 0.88 -14.01 2.56
C PHE A 102 1.26 -12.82 3.44
N PHE A 103 0.31 -12.22 4.16
CA PHE A 103 0.60 -11.08 5.05
C PHE A 103 1.46 -11.46 6.27
N GLU A 104 1.44 -12.72 6.72
CA GLU A 104 2.36 -13.22 7.74
C GLU A 104 3.80 -13.27 7.23
N LYS A 105 4.04 -13.71 5.98
CA LYS A 105 5.37 -13.64 5.36
C LYS A 105 5.87 -12.20 5.27
N VAL A 106 4.98 -11.28 4.90
CA VAL A 106 5.30 -9.85 4.81
C VAL A 106 5.61 -9.27 6.20
N TRP A 107 4.84 -9.63 7.23
CA TRP A 107 5.10 -9.22 8.61
C TRP A 107 6.47 -9.67 9.10
N ASN A 108 6.85 -10.93 8.86
CA ASN A 108 8.15 -11.46 9.26
C ASN A 108 9.30 -10.68 8.61
N TYR A 109 9.15 -10.29 7.34
CA TYR A 109 10.11 -9.42 6.67
C TYR A 109 10.21 -8.04 7.33
N ILE A 110 9.07 -7.40 7.63
CA ILE A 110 9.03 -6.09 8.26
C ILE A 110 9.70 -6.11 9.65
N ASP A 111 9.40 -7.13 10.46
CA ASP A 111 9.95 -7.29 11.81
C ASP A 111 11.45 -7.59 11.79
N LEU A 112 11.92 -8.44 10.85
CA LEU A 112 13.34 -8.72 10.67
C LEU A 112 14.14 -7.45 10.32
N HIS A 113 13.55 -6.53 9.55
CA HIS A 113 14.20 -5.30 9.07
C HIS A 113 13.72 -4.06 9.87
N LYS A 114 13.24 -4.21 11.11
CA LYS A 114 12.66 -3.09 11.87
C LYS A 114 13.65 -2.01 12.29
N ASP A 115 14.90 -2.41 12.53
CA ASP A 115 15.99 -1.53 12.97
C ASP A 115 16.80 -0.97 11.80
N GLU A 116 16.48 -1.37 10.56
CA GLU A 116 17.18 -0.88 9.40
C GLU A 116 16.86 0.58 9.12
N THR A 117 17.92 1.36 8.94
CA THR A 117 17.81 2.73 8.42
C THR A 117 18.03 2.68 6.92
N TYR A 118 17.00 3.03 6.15
CA TYR A 118 17.13 3.11 4.71
C TYR A 118 17.96 4.36 4.38
N GLN A 119 19.10 4.16 3.70
CA GLN A 119 19.88 5.28 3.19
C GLN A 119 19.08 6.00 2.10
N LYS A 120 19.28 7.32 1.92
CA LYS A 120 18.58 8.19 0.94
C LYS A 120 18.74 7.79 -0.55
N ASN A 121 19.28 6.60 -0.85
CA ASN A 121 19.59 6.17 -2.20
C ASN A 121 18.37 5.55 -2.90
N GLY A 122 17.48 6.43 -3.35
CA GLY A 122 16.43 6.14 -4.33
C GLY A 122 15.01 6.21 -3.77
N ILE A 123 14.25 7.25 -4.16
CA ILE A 123 12.85 7.50 -3.77
C ILE A 123 11.93 6.27 -3.93
N ASN A 124 12.23 5.39 -4.89
CA ASN A 124 11.42 4.21 -5.17
C ASN A 124 11.56 3.08 -4.15
N VAL A 125 12.68 3.00 -3.43
CA VAL A 125 12.81 2.00 -2.36
C VAL A 125 11.81 2.31 -1.25
N TYR A 126 11.69 3.59 -0.88
CA TYR A 126 10.71 4.06 0.09
C TYR A 126 9.27 3.83 -0.36
N LEU A 127 8.96 4.06 -1.64
CA LEU A 127 7.64 3.77 -2.20
C LEU A 127 7.24 2.30 -1.99
N ARG A 128 8.16 1.38 -2.22
CA ARG A 128 7.93 -0.06 -2.06
C ARG A 128 7.74 -0.45 -0.61
N ILE A 129 8.54 0.12 0.29
CA ILE A 129 8.38 -0.10 1.74
C ILE A 129 7.03 0.46 2.21
N LEU A 130 6.65 1.66 1.79
CA LEU A 130 5.35 2.25 2.10
C LEU A 130 4.20 1.39 1.57
N THR A 131 4.33 0.81 0.37
CA THR A 131 3.37 -0.15 -0.19
C THR A 131 3.19 -1.36 0.72
N ILE A 132 4.32 -1.95 1.14
CA ILE A 132 4.36 -3.11 2.03
C ILE A 132 3.69 -2.78 3.37
N ILE A 133 4.08 -1.66 3.99
CA ILE A 133 3.54 -1.21 5.27
C ILE A 133 2.04 -0.96 5.17
N PHE A 134 1.60 -0.20 4.17
CA PHE A 134 0.22 0.24 4.04
C PHE A 134 -0.76 -0.91 3.88
N TYR A 135 -0.54 -1.77 2.89
CA TYR A 135 -1.49 -2.86 2.62
C TYR A 135 -1.49 -3.90 3.74
N THR A 136 -0.34 -4.11 4.40
CA THR A 136 -0.28 -4.98 5.58
C THR A 136 -1.02 -4.38 6.77
N ALA A 137 -0.89 -3.07 7.00
CA ALA A 137 -1.64 -2.37 8.04
C ALA A 137 -3.14 -2.40 7.78
N GLU A 138 -3.56 -2.10 6.54
CA GLU A 138 -4.97 -2.14 6.13
C GLU A 138 -5.56 -3.55 6.35
N PHE A 139 -4.85 -4.59 5.93
CA PHE A 139 -5.24 -5.97 6.18
C PHE A 139 -5.43 -6.25 7.68
N TYR A 140 -4.49 -5.83 8.53
CA TYR A 140 -4.60 -6.03 9.98
C TYR A 140 -5.73 -5.22 10.62
N ILE A 141 -6.03 -4.01 10.14
CA ILE A 141 -7.20 -3.25 10.58
C ILE A 141 -8.49 -4.01 10.28
N LYS A 142 -8.64 -4.52 9.06
CA LYS A 142 -9.85 -5.27 8.67
C LYS A 142 -10.00 -6.58 9.44
N ASN A 143 -8.90 -7.15 9.93
CA ASN A 143 -8.88 -8.33 10.79
C ASN A 143 -8.76 -8.01 12.29
N LYS A 144 -9.03 -6.76 12.70
CA LYS A 144 -9.06 -6.29 14.10
C LYS A 144 -7.75 -6.50 14.88
N LYS A 145 -6.62 -6.63 14.18
CA LYS A 145 -5.27 -6.71 14.77
C LYS A 145 -4.69 -5.29 14.94
N TYR A 146 -5.35 -4.47 15.77
CA TYR A 146 -5.09 -3.03 15.83
C TYR A 146 -3.67 -2.68 16.29
N ASP A 147 -3.10 -3.42 17.25
CA ASP A 147 -1.72 -3.20 17.71
C ASP A 147 -0.70 -3.30 16.57
N LYS A 148 -0.76 -4.38 15.77
CA LYS A 148 0.10 -4.57 14.59
C LYS A 148 -0.11 -3.46 13.57
N SER A 149 -1.37 -3.06 13.34
CA SER A 149 -1.64 -1.98 12.38
C SER A 149 -1.16 -0.62 12.87
N ASN A 150 -1.27 -0.31 14.17
CA ASN A 150 -0.78 0.92 14.77
C ASN A 150 0.74 1.03 14.62
N GLU A 151 1.46 -0.07 14.88
CA GLU A 151 2.91 -0.13 14.68
C GLU A 151 3.29 0.19 13.23
N LEU A 152 2.65 -0.48 12.27
CA LEU A 152 2.91 -0.27 10.84
C LEU A 152 2.58 1.15 10.39
N VAL A 153 1.41 1.67 10.76
CA VAL A 153 1.00 3.03 10.38
C VAL A 153 1.95 4.07 10.97
N SER A 154 2.36 3.90 12.23
CA SER A 154 3.34 4.78 12.88
C SER A 154 4.69 4.75 12.17
N ARG A 155 5.16 3.55 11.79
CA ARG A 155 6.39 3.37 11.00
C ARG A 155 6.28 4.05 9.63
N GLY A 156 5.16 3.89 8.94
CA GLY A 156 4.90 4.54 7.65
C GLY A 156 4.89 6.07 7.74
N ILE A 157 4.23 6.63 8.76
CA ILE A 157 4.20 8.09 8.99
C ILE A 157 5.60 8.63 9.29
N LYS A 158 6.36 7.93 10.14
CA LYS A 158 7.76 8.28 10.43
C LYS A 158 8.60 8.28 9.15
N LEU A 159 8.49 7.24 8.32
CA LEU A 159 9.19 7.14 7.05
C LEU A 159 8.83 8.29 6.10
N CYS A 160 7.56 8.64 6.00
CA CYS A 160 7.11 9.79 5.21
C CYS A 160 7.69 11.11 5.72
N SER A 161 7.76 11.30 7.04
CA SER A 161 8.32 12.50 7.66
C SER A 161 9.82 12.63 7.37
N GLU A 162 10.60 11.57 7.57
CA GLU A 162 12.05 11.55 7.37
C GLU A 162 12.47 11.76 5.90
N GLN A 163 11.61 11.34 4.96
CA GLN A 163 11.88 11.41 3.52
C GLN A 163 11.10 12.53 2.81
N HIS A 164 10.36 13.36 3.55
CA HIS A 164 9.51 14.43 3.01
C HIS A 164 8.49 13.93 1.95
N ILE A 165 7.93 12.74 2.14
CA ILE A 165 6.92 12.15 1.25
C ILE A 165 5.54 12.59 1.72
N THR A 166 4.91 13.50 0.99
CA THR A 166 3.59 14.05 1.37
C THR A 166 2.42 13.30 0.77
N TYR A 167 2.57 12.68 -0.41
CA TYR A 167 1.45 12.06 -1.15
C TYR A 167 0.91 10.77 -0.53
N TYR A 168 1.69 10.12 0.36
CA TYR A 168 1.29 8.88 1.02
C TYR A 168 0.68 9.10 2.42
N LEU A 169 0.97 10.25 3.04
CA LEU A 169 0.46 10.63 4.36
C LEU A 169 -1.08 10.65 4.47
N PRO A 170 -1.87 11.12 3.47
CA PRO A 170 -3.33 11.10 3.58
C PRO A 170 -3.86 9.71 3.90
N ARG A 171 -3.36 8.71 3.18
CA ARG A 171 -3.77 7.30 3.30
C ARG A 171 -3.37 6.71 4.64
N LEU A 172 -2.15 6.97 5.12
CA LEU A 172 -1.70 6.49 6.43
C LEU A 172 -2.47 7.14 7.59
N LYS A 173 -2.73 8.44 7.52
CA LYS A 173 -3.54 9.14 8.53
C LYS A 173 -5.00 8.68 8.53
N LEU A 174 -5.54 8.34 7.37
CA LEU A 174 -6.85 7.71 7.27
C LEU A 174 -6.88 6.36 8.01
N LEU A 175 -5.83 5.53 7.87
CA LEU A 175 -5.70 4.29 8.65
C LEU A 175 -5.60 4.55 10.15
N SER A 176 -4.86 5.59 10.59
CA SER A 176 -4.85 6.01 12.00
C SER A 176 -6.25 6.34 12.51
N ALA A 177 -7.05 7.08 11.72
CA ALA A 177 -8.42 7.40 12.06
C ALA A 177 -9.31 6.15 12.13
N GLU A 178 -9.18 5.21 11.17
CA GLU A 178 -9.89 3.93 11.21
C GLU A 178 -9.57 3.16 12.51
N ILE A 179 -8.30 3.09 12.91
CA ILE A 179 -7.90 2.42 14.14
C ILE A 179 -8.51 3.13 15.36
N ALA A 180 -8.37 4.46 15.45
CA ALA A 180 -8.90 5.25 16.55
C ALA A 180 -10.42 5.09 16.73
N ILE A 181 -11.18 5.04 15.63
CA ILE A 181 -12.63 4.78 15.63
C ILE A 181 -12.93 3.38 16.20
N ASN A 182 -12.22 2.34 15.74
CA ASN A 182 -12.46 0.97 16.18
C ASN A 182 -12.08 0.75 17.64
N GLU A 183 -11.02 1.41 18.12
CA GLU A 183 -10.58 1.39 19.51
C GLU A 183 -11.39 2.33 20.41
N LYS A 184 -12.39 3.04 19.86
CA LYS A 184 -13.24 4.01 20.57
C LYS A 184 -12.43 5.08 21.31
N ARG A 185 -11.36 5.57 20.66
CA ARG A 185 -10.55 6.68 21.18
C ARG A 185 -11.39 7.97 21.29
N PRO A 186 -10.93 8.96 22.07
CA PRO A 186 -11.68 10.21 22.26
C PRO A 186 -12.06 10.88 20.94
N HIS A 187 -13.28 11.45 20.89
CA HIS A 187 -13.80 12.04 19.65
C HIS A 187 -12.89 13.11 19.04
N LYS A 188 -12.24 13.90 19.90
CA LYS A 188 -11.27 14.93 19.49
C LYS A 188 -10.08 14.33 18.73
N GLU A 189 -9.53 13.22 19.19
CA GLU A 189 -8.41 12.54 18.54
C GLU A 189 -8.82 12.02 17.15
N ILE A 190 -10.01 11.43 17.04
CA ILE A 190 -10.55 10.94 15.76
C ILE A 190 -10.74 12.10 14.77
N GLU A 191 -11.32 13.21 15.22
CA GLU A 191 -11.55 14.40 14.38
C GLU A 191 -10.22 15.03 13.93
N GLU A 192 -9.23 15.12 14.82
CA GLU A 192 -7.88 15.59 14.49
C GLU A 192 -7.24 14.73 13.39
N LEU A 193 -7.27 13.40 13.54
CA LEU A 193 -6.72 12.47 12.55
C LEU A 193 -7.41 12.57 11.18
N LEU A 194 -8.74 12.70 11.15
CA LEU A 194 -9.51 12.87 9.91
C LEU A 194 -9.20 14.22 9.23
N ASN A 195 -9.09 15.29 10.02
CA ASN A 195 -8.76 16.62 9.50
C ASN A 195 -7.33 16.69 8.95
N GLU A 196 -6.35 16.08 9.64
CA GLU A 196 -4.99 15.96 9.14
C GLU A 196 -4.93 15.17 7.83
N SER A 197 -5.61 14.03 7.78
CA SER A 197 -5.72 13.22 6.56
C SER A 197 -6.31 14.03 5.40
N LEU A 198 -7.37 14.79 5.64
CA LEU A 198 -8.03 15.65 4.64
C LEU A 198 -7.12 16.78 4.17
N ALA A 199 -6.39 17.43 5.08
CA ALA A 199 -5.46 18.50 4.74
C ALA A 199 -4.37 18.00 3.77
N PHE A 200 -3.75 16.86 4.06
CA PHE A 200 -2.79 16.26 3.15
C PHE A 200 -3.45 15.80 1.84
N ALA A 201 -4.67 15.24 1.87
CA ALA A 201 -5.35 14.79 0.66
C ALA A 201 -5.55 15.96 -0.33
N LYS A 202 -5.98 17.12 0.19
CA LYS A 202 -6.16 18.35 -0.60
C LYS A 202 -4.86 18.90 -1.18
N ILE A 203 -3.79 18.92 -0.38
CA ILE A 203 -2.46 19.36 -0.84
C ILE A 203 -1.96 18.49 -1.99
N ASN A 204 -2.24 17.19 -1.95
CA ASN A 204 -1.81 16.24 -2.97
C ASN A 204 -2.87 15.97 -4.05
N HIS A 205 -3.95 16.77 -4.10
CA HIS A 205 -5.05 16.64 -5.07
C HIS A 205 -5.62 15.20 -5.19
N SER A 206 -5.72 14.50 -4.06
CA SER A 206 -6.08 13.08 -3.99
C SER A 206 -7.59 12.88 -3.81
N ALA A 207 -8.38 13.17 -4.85
CA ALA A 207 -9.85 13.11 -4.79
C ALA A 207 -10.40 11.79 -4.23
N THR A 208 -9.84 10.65 -4.66
CA THR A 208 -10.26 9.32 -4.15
C THR A 208 -10.06 9.18 -2.63
N VAL A 209 -8.99 9.75 -2.08
CA VAL A 209 -8.74 9.69 -0.64
C VAL A 209 -9.65 10.66 0.09
N GLU A 210 -9.92 11.85 -0.48
CA GLU A 210 -10.90 12.79 0.06
C GLU A 210 -12.29 12.15 0.19
N ASP A 211 -12.75 11.42 -0.83
CA ASP A 211 -14.02 10.70 -0.80
C ASP A 211 -14.07 9.62 0.29
N ARG A 212 -12.97 8.87 0.48
CA ARG A 212 -12.85 7.88 1.55
C ARG A 212 -12.91 8.52 2.94
N ILE A 213 -12.21 9.63 3.14
CA ILE A 213 -12.20 10.38 4.41
C ILE A 213 -13.60 10.90 4.72
N ASN A 214 -14.25 11.55 3.76
CA ASN A 214 -15.60 12.09 3.93
C ASN A 214 -16.61 10.98 4.26
N SER A 215 -16.53 9.85 3.56
CA SER A 215 -17.38 8.68 3.82
C SER A 215 -17.19 8.12 5.22
N LEU A 216 -15.93 7.98 5.67
CA LEU A 216 -15.62 7.51 7.02
C LEU A 216 -16.13 8.48 8.08
N PHE A 217 -15.93 9.79 7.87
CA PHE A 217 -16.35 10.82 8.82
C PHE A 217 -17.86 10.87 8.97
N GLU A 218 -18.61 10.80 7.87
CA GLU A 218 -20.07 10.78 7.90
C GLU A 218 -20.63 9.52 8.54
N LYS A 219 -20.02 8.35 8.28
CA LYS A 219 -20.38 7.11 8.97
C LYS A 219 -20.17 7.25 10.48
N TYR A 220 -19.01 7.73 10.88
CA TYR A 220 -18.65 7.90 12.29
C TYR A 220 -19.58 8.86 13.03
N LYS A 221 -19.96 10.00 12.45
CA LYS A 221 -20.93 10.93 13.07
C LYS A 221 -22.28 10.27 13.31
N LYS A 222 -22.78 9.49 12.34
CA LYS A 222 -24.06 8.77 12.46
C LYS A 222 -24.02 7.75 13.60
N GLU A 223 -22.93 7.01 13.73
CA GLU A 223 -22.78 5.94 14.72
C GLU A 223 -22.48 6.47 16.13
N SER A 224 -21.78 7.59 16.25
CA SER A 224 -21.43 8.21 17.54
C SER A 224 -22.55 9.08 18.14
N GLY A 225 -23.60 9.39 17.37
CA GLY A 225 -24.63 10.35 17.78
C GLY A 225 -24.10 11.78 17.94
N PHE A 226 -22.89 12.07 17.47
CA PHE A 226 -22.25 13.36 17.59
C PHE A 226 -22.97 14.39 16.71
N LYS A 227 -23.71 15.31 17.33
CA LYS A 227 -24.23 16.53 16.69
C LYS A 227 -23.29 17.68 17.02
N LYS A 228 -22.89 18.39 15.97
CA LYS A 228 -21.99 19.55 16.00
C LYS A 228 -22.56 20.69 16.84
#